data_AF-A0A9D4CE18-F1
#
_entry.id   AF-A0A9D4CE18-F1
#
_cell.length_a   1.000
_cell.length_b   1.000
_cell.length_c   1.000
_cell.angle_alpha   90.00
_cell.angle_beta   90.00
_cell.angle_gamma   90.00
#
_symmetry.space_group_name_H-M   'P 1'
#
loop_
_entity.id
_entity.type
_entity.pdbx_description
1 polymer ?
#
loop_
_entity_poly.entity_id
_entity_poly.type
_entity_poly.pdbx_seq_one_letter_code
_entity_poly.pdbx_strand_id
1 'polypeptide(L)'
;METSESSGMKGYIEERIKDAVKSNNDALLSSISGMVNKISGKSQCSFLDVPKFKRKSYEEQYKSNAKILENIDIVSTAIDSNNIQSSKEALIEAEKALRQRQKLILMADTSELG
;
A
#
# COMPACT_ATOMS: atom_id res chain seq x y z
N MET A 1 50.73 33.26 9.50
CA MET A 1 50.71 32.38 8.32
C MET A 1 49.95 31.12 8.74
N GLU A 2 48.63 31.24 8.93
CA GLU A 2 47.81 30.19 9.55
C GLU A 2 46.38 30.29 8.99
N THR A 3 46.12 29.83 7.77
CA THR A 3 44.73 29.78 7.25
C THR A 3 44.43 28.58 6.36
N SER A 4 45.42 27.77 5.99
CA SER A 4 45.21 26.70 5.00
C SER A 4 44.75 25.36 5.59
N GLU A 5 45.11 25.04 6.83
CA GLU A 5 44.78 23.73 7.45
C GLU A 5 43.36 23.66 8.02
N SER A 6 42.85 24.77 8.55
CA SER A 6 41.50 24.87 9.13
C SER A 6 40.38 24.64 8.10
N SER A 7 40.59 25.07 6.85
CA SER A 7 39.59 24.90 5.78
C SER A 7 39.46 23.45 5.31
N GLY A 8 40.56 22.69 5.28
CA GLY A 8 40.54 21.28 4.89
C GLY A 8 39.85 20.39 5.94
N MET A 9 40.11 20.66 7.22
CA MET A 9 39.48 19.95 8.33
C MET A 9 37.96 20.18 8.37
N LYS A 10 37.51 21.40 8.09
CA LYS A 10 36.08 21.74 8.00
C LYS A 10 35.39 21.01 6.84
N GLY A 11 36.01 20.97 5.66
CA GLY A 11 35.49 20.24 4.50
C GLY A 11 35.35 18.74 4.77
N TYR A 12 36.35 18.14 5.41
CA TYR A 12 36.31 16.73 5.82
C TYR A 12 35.16 16.44 6.80
N ILE A 13 34.94 17.32 7.78
CA ILE A 13 33.84 17.18 8.74
C ILE A 13 32.48 17.29 8.04
N GLU A 14 32.30 18.26 7.12
CA GLU A 14 31.06 18.41 6.37
C GLU A 14 30.75 17.19 5.49
N GLU A 15 31.77 16.59 4.88
CA GLU A 15 31.62 15.39 4.07
C GLU A 15 31.25 14.16 4.90
N ARG A 16 31.90 13.98 6.06
CA ARG A 16 31.53 12.92 7.03
C ARG A 16 30.09 13.07 7.55
N ILE A 17 29.64 14.30 7.79
CA ILE A 17 28.26 14.58 8.20
C ILE A 17 27.28 14.22 7.08
N LYS A 18 27.57 14.60 5.82
CA LYS A 18 26.72 14.25 4.67
C LYS A 18 26.62 12.75 4.47
N ASP A 19 27.74 12.03 4.57
CA ASP A 19 27.78 10.57 4.47
C ASP A 19 26.93 9.90 5.56
N ALA A 20 27.07 10.37 6.81
CA ALA A 20 26.30 9.85 7.93
C ALA A 20 24.79 10.10 7.79
N VAL A 21 24.41 11.31 7.35
CA VAL A 21 23.00 11.66 7.09
C VAL A 21 22.43 10.79 5.97
N LYS A 22 23.17 10.63 4.87
CA LYS A 22 22.74 9.82 3.73
C LYS A 22 22.56 8.35 4.12
N SER A 23 23.54 7.78 4.82
CA SER A 23 23.48 6.40 5.32
C SER A 23 22.30 6.18 6.26
N ASN A 24 22.00 7.13 7.16
CA ASN A 24 20.84 7.02 8.05
C ASN A 24 19.52 7.07 7.26
N ASN A 25 19.43 7.97 6.29
CA ASN A 25 18.25 8.08 5.44
C ASN A 25 18.03 6.81 4.61
N ASP A 26 19.09 6.24 4.03
CA ASP A 26 19.01 4.99 3.28
C ASP A 26 18.58 3.80 4.17
N ALA A 27 19.10 3.73 5.40
CA ALA A 27 18.70 2.72 6.38
C ALA A 27 17.22 2.87 6.80
N LEU A 28 16.75 4.10 7.02
CA LEU A 28 15.35 4.40 7.34
C LEU A 28 14.43 4.03 6.17
N LEU A 29 14.79 4.43 4.94
CA LEU A 29 14.03 4.12 3.74
C LEU A 29 13.97 2.60 3.47
N SER A 30 15.07 1.88 3.69
CA SER A 30 15.11 0.42 3.59
C SER A 30 14.22 -0.24 4.66
N SER A 31 14.23 0.28 5.90
CA SER A 31 13.41 -0.24 6.98
C SER A 31 11.92 0.01 6.74
N ILE A 32 11.57 1.22 6.29
CA ILE A 32 10.19 1.57 5.90
C ILE A 32 9.73 0.71 4.73
N SER A 33 10.54 0.51 3.68
CA SER A 33 10.21 -0.40 2.58
C SER A 33 9.98 -1.82 3.07
N GLY A 34 10.85 -2.33 3.95
CA GLY A 34 10.70 -3.66 4.55
C GLY A 34 9.42 -3.79 5.37
N MET A 35 9.04 -2.76 6.14
CA MET A 35 7.80 -2.73 6.91
C MET A 35 6.56 -2.60 6.01
N VAL A 36 6.58 -1.75 4.99
CA VAL A 36 5.48 -1.61 4.02
C VAL A 36 5.23 -2.93 3.28
N ASN A 37 6.30 -3.65 2.91
CA ASN A 37 6.17 -4.97 2.29
C ASN A 37 5.61 -6.02 3.25
N LYS A 38 5.95 -5.96 4.55
CA LYS A 38 5.41 -6.86 5.59
C LYS A 38 3.96 -6.55 5.97
N ILE A 39 3.61 -5.27 6.07
CA ILE A 39 2.26 -4.81 6.43
C ILE A 39 1.29 -5.00 5.26
N SER A 40 1.73 -4.79 4.01
CA SER A 40 0.81 -4.89 2.87
C SER A 40 0.50 -6.32 2.44
N GLY A 41 1.25 -7.33 2.90
CA GLY A 41 1.07 -8.75 2.50
C GLY A 41 1.11 -9.00 0.99
N LYS A 42 1.41 -7.97 0.19
CA LYS A 42 1.29 -7.94 -1.25
C LYS A 42 2.69 -7.94 -1.84
N SER A 43 3.04 -9.05 -2.47
CA SER A 43 3.95 -9.02 -3.63
C SER A 43 3.57 -7.79 -4.45
N GLN A 44 4.52 -6.86 -4.65
CA GLN A 44 4.31 -5.63 -5.39
C GLN A 44 3.55 -5.93 -6.69
N CYS A 45 2.25 -5.60 -6.77
CA CYS A 45 1.66 -5.31 -8.06
C CYS A 45 2.32 -4.02 -8.50
N SER A 46 3.22 -4.13 -9.48
CA SER A 46 3.85 -2.96 -10.05
C SER A 46 2.75 -2.04 -10.61
N PHE A 47 2.99 -0.73 -10.64
CA PHE A 47 2.08 0.23 -11.30
C PHE A 47 1.80 -0.14 -12.78
N LEU A 48 2.60 -1.04 -13.36
CA LEU A 48 2.45 -1.59 -14.71
C LEU A 48 1.54 -2.83 -14.78
N ASP A 49 1.21 -3.45 -13.63
CA ASP A 49 0.30 -4.61 -13.54
C ASP A 49 -1.17 -4.17 -13.39
N VAL A 50 -1.56 -3.06 -14.02
CA VAL A 50 -2.98 -2.75 -14.17
C VAL A 50 -3.57 -3.87 -15.02
N PRO A 51 -4.49 -4.70 -14.48
CA PRO A 51 -4.99 -5.83 -15.24
C PRO A 51 -5.71 -5.29 -16.48
N LYS A 52 -5.29 -5.75 -17.66
CA LYS A 52 -5.98 -5.40 -18.90
C LYS A 52 -7.27 -6.21 -18.97
N PHE A 53 -8.39 -5.58 -18.64
CA PHE A 53 -9.70 -6.22 -18.72
C PHE A 53 -10.21 -6.22 -20.15
N LYS A 54 -10.58 -7.40 -20.66
CA LYS A 54 -11.19 -7.54 -22.00
C LYS A 54 -12.61 -6.95 -22.07
N ARG A 55 -13.29 -6.84 -20.93
CA ARG A 55 -14.65 -6.33 -20.79
C ARG A 55 -14.76 -5.43 -19.56
N LYS A 56 -15.58 -4.39 -19.68
CA LYS A 56 -15.85 -3.43 -18.60
C LYS A 56 -16.51 -4.10 -17.39
N SER A 57 -17.36 -5.12 -17.61
CA SER A 57 -17.95 -5.95 -16.56
C SER A 57 -16.89 -6.61 -15.67
N TYR A 58 -15.80 -7.11 -16.26
CA TYR A 58 -14.70 -7.73 -15.51
C TYR A 58 -13.89 -6.72 -14.71
N GLU A 59 -13.69 -5.51 -15.24
CA GLU A 59 -13.05 -4.42 -14.50
C GLU A 59 -13.89 -4.02 -13.27
N GLU A 60 -15.20 -3.89 -13.44
CA GLU A 60 -16.13 -3.56 -12.36
C GLU A 60 -16.16 -4.65 -11.28
N GLN A 61 -16.17 -5.93 -11.67
CA GLN A 61 -16.05 -7.05 -10.75
C GLN A 61 -14.70 -7.08 -10.02
N TYR A 62 -13.61 -6.75 -10.70
CA TYR A 62 -12.27 -6.68 -10.10
C TYR A 62 -12.19 -5.55 -9.06
N LYS A 63 -12.67 -4.35 -9.39
CA LYS A 63 -12.74 -3.23 -8.44
C LYS A 63 -13.58 -3.57 -7.23
N SER A 64 -14.71 -4.24 -7.43
CA SER A 64 -15.57 -4.72 -6.34
C SER A 64 -14.84 -5.72 -5.44
N ASN A 65 -14.01 -6.62 -5.99
CA ASN A 65 -13.18 -7.54 -5.20
C ASN A 65 -12.11 -6.83 -4.39
N ALA A 66 -11.40 -5.88 -5.01
CA ALA A 66 -10.36 -5.11 -4.34
C ALA A 66 -10.92 -4.41 -3.10
N LYS A 67 -12.13 -3.83 -3.22
CA LYS A 67 -12.81 -3.16 -2.11
C LYS A 67 -13.23 -4.10 -0.99
N ILE A 68 -13.66 -5.33 -1.30
CA ILE A 68 -13.97 -6.35 -0.28
C ILE A 68 -12.70 -6.72 0.49
N LEU A 69 -11.59 -6.97 -0.21
CA LEU A 69 -10.32 -7.33 0.40
C LEU A 69 -9.77 -6.20 1.29
N GLU A 70 -9.85 -4.95 0.83
CA GLU A 70 -9.48 -3.78 1.62
C GLU A 70 -10.28 -3.70 2.92
N ASN A 71 -11.60 -3.88 2.87
CA ASN A 71 -12.43 -3.87 4.08
C ASN A 71 -12.07 -5.03 5.04
N ILE A 72 -11.71 -6.20 4.52
CA ILE A 72 -11.27 -7.33 5.35
C ILE A 72 -9.92 -7.04 6.03
N ASP A 73 -8.96 -6.43 5.33
CA ASP A 73 -7.69 -6.00 5.93
C ASP A 73 -7.92 -4.97 7.05
N ILE A 74 -8.86 -4.03 6.84
CA ILE A 74 -9.25 -3.04 7.87
C ILE A 74 -9.87 -3.76 9.07
N VAL A 75 -10.75 -4.74 8.87
CA VAL A 75 -11.32 -5.56 9.94
C VAL A 75 -10.22 -6.27 10.73
N SER A 76 -9.26 -6.91 10.04
CA SER A 76 -8.15 -7.62 10.70
C SER A 76 -7.31 -6.67 11.55
N THR A 77 -6.91 -5.53 10.97
CA THR A 77 -6.11 -4.52 11.65
C THR A 77 -6.85 -3.92 12.86
N ALA A 78 -8.16 -3.68 12.72
CA ALA A 78 -8.99 -3.16 13.79
C ALA A 78 -9.18 -4.18 14.92
N ILE A 79 -9.30 -5.48 14.61
CA ILE A 79 -9.34 -6.56 15.61
C ILE A 79 -8.01 -6.64 16.36
N ASP A 80 -6.88 -6.62 15.66
CA ASP A 80 -5.54 -6.66 16.27
C ASP A 80 -5.30 -5.46 17.19
N SER A 81 -5.88 -4.31 16.85
CA SER A 81 -5.85 -3.08 17.65
C SER A 81 -6.94 -3.01 18.73
N ASN A 82 -7.73 -4.08 18.90
CA ASN A 82 -8.88 -4.17 19.80
C ASN A 82 -9.94 -3.06 19.61
N ASN A 83 -10.01 -2.48 18.41
CA ASN A 83 -10.96 -1.45 18.02
C ASN A 83 -12.23 -2.09 17.44
N ILE A 84 -13.10 -2.54 18.33
CA ILE A 84 -14.35 -3.25 17.98
C ILE A 84 -15.29 -2.39 17.13
N GLN A 85 -15.33 -1.07 17.35
CA GLN A 85 -16.23 -0.19 16.60
C GLN A 85 -15.80 -0.07 15.14
N SER A 86 -14.51 0.18 14.89
CA SER A 86 -13.96 0.24 13.53
C SER A 86 -14.08 -1.11 12.81
N SER A 87 -13.88 -2.22 13.53
CA SER A 87 -14.08 -3.57 12.99
C SER A 87 -15.54 -3.80 12.54
N LYS A 88 -16.54 -3.39 13.35
CA LYS A 88 -17.95 -3.49 12.98
C LYS A 88 -18.30 -2.67 11.74
N GLU A 89 -17.82 -1.43 11.67
CA GLU A 89 -18.07 -0.55 10.53
C GLU A 89 -17.47 -1.10 9.23
N ALA A 90 -16.23 -1.58 9.29
CA ALA A 90 -15.56 -2.21 8.16
C ALA A 90 -16.25 -3.51 7.71
N LEU A 91 -16.78 -4.30 8.65
CA LEU A 91 -17.56 -5.51 8.35
C LEU A 91 -18.86 -5.19 7.63
N ILE A 92 -19.59 -4.15 8.06
CA ILE A 92 -20.82 -3.69 7.39
C ILE A 92 -20.53 -3.27 5.95
N GLU A 93 -19.43 -2.54 5.73
CA GLU A 93 -19.10 -2.08 4.39
C GLU A 93 -18.54 -3.21 3.51
N ALA A 94 -17.89 -4.23 4.10
CA ALA A 94 -17.56 -5.47 3.40
C ALA A 94 -18.83 -6.23 2.96
N GLU A 95 -19.84 -6.33 3.82
CA GLU A 95 -21.11 -6.99 3.49
C GLU A 95 -21.83 -6.27 2.33
N LYS A 96 -21.87 -4.95 2.36
CA LYS A 96 -22.46 -4.14 1.27
C LYS A 96 -21.71 -4.33 -0.04
N ALA A 97 -20.37 -4.36 0.00
CA ALA A 97 -19.55 -4.63 -1.19
C ALA A 97 -19.78 -6.05 -1.73
N LEU A 98 -19.98 -7.05 -0.87
CA LEU A 98 -20.36 -8.41 -1.27
C LEU A 98 -21.72 -8.47 -1.96
N ARG A 99 -22.74 -7.79 -1.42
CA ARG A 99 -24.06 -7.69 -2.06
C ARG A 99 -23.99 -7.01 -3.43
N GLN A 100 -23.19 -5.95 -3.55
CA GLN A 100 -22.95 -5.28 -4.82
C GLN A 100 -22.25 -6.19 -5.83
N ARG A 101 -21.26 -6.98 -5.38
CA ARG A 101 -20.59 -7.99 -6.22
C ARG A 101 -21.59 -9.03 -6.75
N GLN A 102 -22.45 -9.56 -5.88
CA GLN A 102 -23.48 -10.54 -6.29
C GLN A 102 -24.40 -9.97 -7.38
N LYS A 103 -24.79 -8.70 -7.27
CA LYS A 103 -25.55 -8.01 -8.31
C LYS A 103 -24.78 -7.92 -9.63
N LEU A 104 -23.50 -7.53 -9.59
CA LEU A 104 -22.67 -7.43 -10.79
C LEU A 104 -22.45 -8.78 -11.48
N ILE A 105 -22.34 -9.87 -10.73
CA ILE A 105 -22.26 -11.24 -11.27
C ILE A 105 -23.57 -11.60 -11.98
N LEU A 106 -24.71 -11.41 -11.32
CA LEU A 106 -26.02 -11.72 -11.90
C LEU A 106 -26.28 -10.91 -13.19
N MET A 107 -25.88 -9.64 -13.22
CA MET A 107 -26.00 -8.79 -14.41
C MET A 107 -25.06 -9.24 -15.54
N ALA A 108 -23.87 -9.74 -15.24
CA ALA A 108 -22.98 -10.32 -16.24
C ALA A 108 -23.57 -11.61 -16.82
N ASP A 109 -24.09 -12.51 -15.98
CA ASP A 109 -24.68 -13.79 -16.39
C ASP A 109 -25.97 -13.65 -17.21
N THR A 110 -26.72 -12.55 -17.01
CA THR A 110 -27.97 -12.25 -17.74
C THR A 110 -27.77 -11.36 -18.96
N SER A 111 -26.60 -10.73 -19.12
CA SER A 111 -26.25 -10.04 -20.34
C SER A 111 -25.86 -11.06 -21.40
N GLU A 112 -26.41 -11.00 -22.63
CA GLU A 112 -26.15 -11.94 -23.73
C GLU A 112 -24.66 -12.09 -24.13
N LEU A 113 -23.75 -11.34 -23.49
CA LEU A 113 -22.34 -11.27 -23.82
C LEU A 113 -21.37 -11.31 -22.62
N GLY A 114 -21.78 -11.55 -21.37
CA GLY A 114 -20.90 -11.74 -20.18
C GLY A 114 -19.59 -10.96 -20.10
#